data_AF-A0A969IK85-F1
#
_entry.id   AF-A0A969IK85-F1
#
_cell.length_a   1.000
_cell.length_b   1.000
_cell.length_c   1.000
_cell.angle_alpha   90.00
_cell.angle_beta   90.00
_cell.angle_gamma   90.00
#
_symmetry.space_group_name_H-M   'P 1'
#
loop_
_entity.id
_entity.type
_entity.pdbx_description
1 polymer ?
#
loop_
_entity_poly.entity_id
_entity_poly.type
_entity_poly.pdbx_seq_one_letter_code
_entity_poly.pdbx_strand_id
1 'polypeptide(L)'
;MRLLIASDAWHPQVNGVVRTLMSLAKSLRRQGTVVEFLTSEGFLTLPVPTYPGLRWALPNPREVARRIEQAAPNAIHIATEGPIGQLARRYCVKRGLPFTTSYTTRFPEYIRARFPIPERWTYEALRRFHGAATVTMVSTPSLMTELAGRGFTNLGLWTRGV
;
A
#
# COMPACT_ATOMS: atom_id res chain seq x y z
N MET A 1 -0.42 9.27 -19.37
CA MET A 1 -1.03 8.29 -18.44
C MET A 1 -1.14 8.91 -17.06
N ARG A 2 -2.22 8.65 -16.31
CA ARG A 2 -2.41 9.04 -14.91
C ARG A 2 -2.33 7.80 -14.01
N LEU A 3 -1.45 7.84 -13.02
CA LEU A 3 -1.28 6.79 -12.01
C LEU A 3 -1.64 7.36 -10.65
N LEU A 4 -2.54 6.70 -9.93
CA LEU A 4 -2.82 7.00 -8.53
C LEU A 4 -2.07 6.01 -7.63
N ILE A 5 -1.26 6.53 -6.70
CA ILE A 5 -0.57 5.74 -5.67
C ILE A 5 -1.25 5.99 -4.32
N ALA A 6 -1.83 4.96 -3.72
CA ALA A 6 -2.40 5.01 -2.38
C ALA A 6 -1.37 4.57 -1.33
N SER A 7 -1.11 5.40 -0.31
CA SER A 7 -0.14 5.11 0.73
C SER A 7 -0.49 5.77 2.07
N ASP A 8 -0.47 4.98 3.14
CA ASP A 8 -0.53 5.42 4.53
C ASP A 8 0.83 5.95 5.02
N ALA A 9 1.92 5.52 4.39
CA ALA A 9 3.25 6.05 4.63
C ALA A 9 3.41 7.33 3.80
N TRP A 10 3.26 8.49 4.46
CA TRP A 10 3.39 9.80 3.82
C TRP A 10 4.11 10.81 4.72
N HIS A 11 4.53 11.93 4.11
CA HIS A 11 5.14 13.04 4.84
C HIS A 11 4.26 13.48 6.02
N PRO A 12 4.85 13.85 7.18
CA PRO A 12 6.29 14.11 7.42
C PRO A 12 7.15 12.87 7.74
N GLN A 13 6.63 11.64 7.60
CA GLN A 13 7.41 10.43 7.92
C GLN A 13 8.61 10.26 6.97
N VAL A 14 9.81 10.05 7.54
CA VAL A 14 11.02 9.74 6.78
C VAL A 14 11.29 8.24 6.91
N ASN A 15 10.80 7.44 5.96
CA ASN A 15 11.01 6.00 5.93
C ASN A 15 11.32 5.49 4.51
N GLY A 16 11.69 4.21 4.41
CA GLY A 16 12.06 3.58 3.13
C GLY A 16 10.92 3.55 2.11
N VAL A 17 9.66 3.46 2.56
CA VAL A 17 8.48 3.45 1.67
C VAL A 17 8.31 4.82 1.02
N VAL A 18 8.28 5.90 1.81
CA VAL A 18 8.14 7.28 1.29
C VAL A 18 9.24 7.59 0.28
N ARG A 19 10.51 7.27 0.60
CA ARG A 19 11.64 7.47 -0.32
C ARG A 19 11.48 6.70 -1.64
N THR A 20 11.06 5.44 -1.56
CA THR A 20 10.86 4.60 -2.75
C THR A 20 9.75 5.16 -3.63
N LEU A 21 8.60 5.52 -3.05
CA LEU A 21 7.47 6.09 -3.78
C LEU A 21 7.80 7.44 -4.42
N MET A 22 8.56 8.30 -3.73
CA MET A 22 8.99 9.58 -4.28
C MET A 22 10.00 9.42 -5.43
N SER A 23 10.95 8.50 -5.30
CA SER A 23 11.90 8.18 -6.38
C SER A 23 11.19 7.62 -7.61
N LEU A 24 10.24 6.72 -7.40
CA LEU A 24 9.39 6.17 -8.45
C LEU A 24 8.59 7.27 -9.14
N ALA A 25 7.88 8.11 -8.39
CA ALA A 25 7.07 9.19 -8.95
C ALA A 25 7.94 10.18 -9.74
N LYS A 26 9.14 10.51 -9.26
CA LYS A 26 10.10 11.34 -10.00
C LYS A 26 10.47 10.70 -11.34
N SER A 27 10.75 9.40 -11.36
CA SER A 27 11.11 8.69 -12.59
C SER A 27 9.95 8.56 -13.57
N LEU A 28 8.75 8.24 -13.08
CA LEU A 28 7.53 8.16 -13.90
C LEU A 28 7.13 9.52 -14.48
N ARG A 29 7.27 10.60 -13.71
CA ARG A 29 6.99 11.96 -14.19
C ARG A 29 7.94 12.37 -15.32
N ARG A 30 9.23 11.99 -15.26
CA ARG A 30 10.17 12.20 -16.37
C ARG A 30 9.78 11.44 -17.65
N GLN A 31 9.01 10.37 -17.52
CA GLN A 31 8.47 9.59 -18.64
C GLN A 31 7.07 10.08 -19.09
N GLY A 32 6.60 11.25 -18.63
CA GLY A 32 5.31 11.81 -19.02
C GLY A 32 4.10 11.18 -18.30
N THR A 33 4.32 10.43 -17.21
CA THR A 33 3.24 9.92 -16.37
C THR A 33 2.88 10.93 -15.28
N VAL A 34 1.61 11.30 -15.22
CA VAL A 34 1.05 12.10 -14.13
C VAL A 34 0.85 11.18 -12.93
N VAL A 35 1.58 11.43 -11.85
CA VAL A 35 1.49 10.63 -10.62
C VAL A 35 0.81 11.45 -9.53
N GLU A 36 -0.34 10.96 -9.08
CA GLU A 36 -1.11 11.51 -7.97
C GLU A 36 -1.02 10.57 -6.76
N PHE A 37 -1.08 11.14 -5.56
CA PHE A 37 -0.95 10.39 -4.31
C PHE A 37 -2.23 10.51 -3.49
N LEU A 38 -2.81 9.36 -3.12
CA LEU A 38 -3.85 9.27 -2.11
C LEU A 38 -3.19 8.90 -0.79
N THR A 39 -3.18 9.85 0.15
CA THR A 39 -2.36 9.74 1.37
C THR A 39 -3.19 10.02 2.61
N SER A 40 -2.56 9.90 3.78
CA SER A 40 -3.13 10.31 5.06
C SER A 40 -3.37 11.82 5.20
N GLU A 41 -2.90 12.64 4.25
CA GLU A 41 -2.98 14.10 4.33
C GLU A 41 -4.43 14.59 4.29
N GLY A 42 -4.76 15.52 5.19
CA GLY A 42 -6.13 16.04 5.36
C GLY A 42 -7.09 15.10 6.07
N PHE A 43 -6.63 13.96 6.61
CA PHE A 43 -7.43 13.11 7.50
C PHE A 43 -7.01 13.29 8.95
N LEU A 44 -7.93 12.99 9.87
CA LEU A 44 -7.61 12.89 11.29
C LEU A 44 -6.58 11.77 11.49
N THR A 45 -5.57 12.02 12.32
CA THR A 45 -4.54 11.03 12.61
C THR A 45 -4.44 10.77 14.11
N LEU A 46 -4.30 9.50 14.49
CA LEU A 46 -4.09 9.08 15.87
C LEU A 46 -2.68 8.49 16.02
N PRO A 47 -1.97 8.78 17.12
CA PRO A 47 -0.71 8.12 17.41
C PRO A 47 -0.94 6.62 17.65
N VAL A 48 -0.03 5.79 17.14
CA VAL A 48 -0.07 4.35 17.44
C VAL A 48 0.56 4.13 18.81
N PRO A 49 -0.18 3.58 19.79
CA PRO A 49 0.40 3.22 21.07
C PRO A 49 1.59 2.29 20.84
N THR A 50 2.71 2.52 21.52
CA THR A 50 4.00 1.79 21.38
C THR A 50 4.84 2.07 20.12
N TYR A 51 4.44 3.01 19.24
CA TYR A 51 5.30 3.40 18.12
C TYR A 51 5.42 4.91 17.91
N PRO A 52 6.43 5.53 18.54
CA PRO A 52 6.76 6.93 18.30
C PRO A 52 7.06 7.16 16.82
N GLY A 53 6.25 7.99 16.15
CA GLY A 53 6.46 8.41 14.76
C GLY A 53 5.53 7.79 13.71
N LEU A 54 4.76 6.73 14.02
CA LEU A 54 3.65 6.30 13.15
C LEU A 54 2.36 6.89 13.67
N ARG A 55 1.58 7.39 12.73
CA ARG A 55 0.22 7.83 12.97
C ARG A 55 -0.73 7.04 12.07
N TRP A 56 -1.82 6.56 12.64
CA TRP A 56 -2.91 5.95 11.90
C TRP A 56 -3.84 7.04 11.40
N ALA A 57 -4.03 7.09 10.09
CA ALA A 57 -5.08 7.92 9.50
C ALA A 57 -6.45 7.29 9.77
N LEU A 58 -7.44 8.14 9.98
CA LEU A 58 -8.86 7.77 10.04
C LEU A 58 -9.56 8.30 8.78
N PRO A 59 -9.35 7.65 7.62
CA PRO A 59 -9.92 8.12 6.39
C PRO A 59 -11.43 7.88 6.32
N ASN A 60 -12.13 8.83 5.71
CA ASN A 60 -13.54 8.70 5.36
C ASN A 60 -13.67 7.99 3.99
N PRO A 61 -14.43 6.89 3.87
CA PRO A 61 -14.64 6.20 2.59
C PRO A 61 -15.18 7.09 1.46
N ARG A 62 -16.05 8.07 1.79
CA ARG A 62 -16.60 9.00 0.79
C ARG A 62 -15.52 9.93 0.25
N GLU A 63 -14.66 10.41 1.13
CA GLU A 63 -13.56 11.31 0.77
C GLU A 63 -12.48 10.58 -0.03
N VAL A 64 -12.15 9.34 0.34
CA VAL A 64 -11.25 8.49 -0.45
C VAL A 64 -11.81 8.26 -1.85
N ALA A 65 -13.09 7.90 -1.98
CA ALA A 65 -13.75 7.74 -3.27
C ALA A 65 -13.69 9.03 -4.10
N ARG A 66 -14.04 10.17 -3.50
CA ARG A 66 -13.99 11.48 -4.15
C ARG A 66 -12.59 11.81 -4.69
N ARG A 67 -11.54 11.58 -3.90
CA ARG A 67 -10.16 11.82 -4.33
C ARG A 67 -9.73 10.88 -5.47
N ILE A 68 -10.14 9.61 -5.43
CA ILE A 68 -9.86 8.67 -6.54
C ILE A 68 -10.57 9.12 -7.82
N GLU A 69 -11.84 9.54 -7.72
CA GLU A 69 -12.65 10.00 -8.85
C GLU A 69 -12.08 11.31 -9.45
N GLN A 70 -11.64 12.25 -8.61
CA GLN A 70 -11.01 13.51 -9.05
C GLN A 70 -9.66 13.31 -9.74
N ALA A 71 -8.87 12.35 -9.27
CA ALA A 71 -7.59 12.01 -9.90
C ALA A 71 -7.77 11.42 -11.31
N ALA A 72 -8.95 10.86 -11.60
CA ALA A 72 -9.30 10.16 -12.83
C ALA A 72 -8.16 9.24 -13.35
N PRO A 73 -7.65 8.30 -12.52
CA PRO A 73 -6.47 7.53 -12.86
C PRO A 73 -6.75 6.48 -13.94
N ASN A 74 -5.76 6.24 -14.79
CA ASN A 74 -5.75 5.10 -15.71
C ASN A 74 -5.30 3.81 -15.00
N ALA A 75 -4.48 3.94 -13.95
CA ALA A 75 -3.99 2.82 -13.16
C ALA A 75 -3.95 3.19 -11.67
N ILE A 76 -4.18 2.20 -10.80
CA ILE A 76 -4.16 2.36 -9.35
C ILE A 76 -3.12 1.40 -8.76
N HIS A 77 -2.24 1.94 -7.93
CA HIS A 77 -1.26 1.19 -7.15
C HIS A 77 -1.46 1.45 -5.66
N ILE A 78 -1.60 0.40 -4.87
CA ILE A 78 -1.80 0.50 -3.42
C ILE A 78 -0.51 0.03 -2.73
N ALA A 79 0.26 0.98 -2.22
CA ALA A 79 1.61 0.75 -1.71
C ALA A 79 1.66 0.24 -0.25
N THR A 80 0.59 0.43 0.51
CA THR A 80 0.51 0.07 1.93
C THR A 80 -0.84 -0.55 2.26
N GLU A 81 -0.86 -1.37 3.31
CA GLU A 81 -2.02 -2.18 3.72
C GLU A 81 -2.82 -1.54 4.87
N GLY A 82 -2.49 -0.29 5.21
CA GLY A 82 -3.16 0.50 6.25
C GLY A 82 -4.53 1.04 5.85
N PRO A 83 -5.14 1.91 6.67
CA PRO A 83 -6.51 2.40 6.46
C PRO A 83 -6.79 3.00 5.08
N ILE A 84 -5.85 3.79 4.53
CA ILE A 84 -5.96 4.36 3.17
C ILE A 84 -5.94 3.24 2.14
N GLY A 85 -4.99 2.32 2.25
CA GLY A 85 -4.87 1.18 1.35
C GLY A 85 -6.11 0.27 1.36
N GLN A 86 -6.67 0.01 2.54
CA GLN A 86 -7.90 -0.79 2.71
C GLN A 86 -9.11 -0.14 2.04
N LEU A 87 -9.27 1.18 2.19
CA LEU A 87 -10.37 1.89 1.55
C LEU A 87 -10.19 2.02 0.04
N ALA A 88 -8.96 2.27 -0.44
CA ALA A 88 -8.64 2.26 -1.86
C ALA A 88 -8.92 0.88 -2.49
N ARG A 89 -8.49 -0.20 -1.84
CA ARG A 89 -8.78 -1.58 -2.25
C ARG A 89 -10.28 -1.83 -2.31
N ARG A 90 -11.01 -1.47 -1.24
CA ARG A 90 -12.47 -1.64 -1.18
C ARG A 90 -13.17 -0.88 -2.30
N TYR A 91 -12.71 0.33 -2.61
CA TYR A 91 -13.22 1.13 -3.73
C TYR A 91 -13.01 0.41 -5.07
N CYS A 92 -11.80 -0.10 -5.33
CA CYS A 92 -11.46 -0.78 -6.57
C CYS A 92 -12.26 -2.07 -6.75
N VAL A 93 -12.29 -2.93 -5.72
CA VAL A 93 -13.04 -4.20 -5.74
C VAL A 93 -14.53 -3.96 -5.98
N LYS A 94 -15.14 -2.97 -5.31
CA LYS A 94 -16.57 -2.66 -5.48
C LYS A 94 -16.92 -2.22 -6.91
N ARG A 95 -15.98 -1.62 -7.64
CA ARG A 95 -16.17 -1.10 -9.00
C ARG A 95 -15.54 -1.99 -10.08
N GLY A 96 -14.97 -3.13 -9.72
CA GLY A 96 -14.28 -4.01 -10.67
C GLY A 96 -13.05 -3.38 -11.32
N LEU A 97 -12.41 -2.40 -10.68
CA LEU A 97 -11.24 -1.73 -11.23
C LEU A 97 -9.98 -2.56 -10.95
N PRO A 98 -9.10 -2.80 -11.94
CA PRO A 98 -7.83 -3.48 -11.70
C PRO A 98 -6.90 -2.57 -10.90
N PHE A 99 -6.15 -3.17 -9.98
CA PHE A 99 -5.16 -2.47 -9.17
C PHE A 99 -4.00 -3.40 -8.84
N THR A 100 -2.87 -2.79 -8.52
CA THR A 100 -1.68 -3.50 -8.05
C THR A 100 -1.42 -3.16 -6.59
N THR A 101 -0.74 -4.05 -5.87
CA THR A 101 -0.30 -3.81 -4.50
C THR A 101 1.20 -4.01 -4.37
N SER A 102 1.82 -3.52 -3.30
CA SER A 102 3.22 -3.81 -2.97
C SER A 102 3.31 -4.42 -1.58
N TYR A 103 4.10 -5.49 -1.43
CA TYR A 103 4.47 -6.04 -0.13
C TYR A 103 5.94 -5.72 0.13
N THR A 104 6.19 -4.69 0.94
CA THR A 104 7.55 -4.19 1.22
C THR A 104 7.92 -4.12 2.69
N THR A 105 6.93 -4.27 3.58
CA THR A 105 7.13 -4.28 5.02
C THR A 105 6.63 -5.61 5.59
N ARG A 106 7.45 -6.24 6.44
CA ARG A 106 7.07 -7.41 7.23
C ARG A 106 6.14 -7.02 8.38
N PHE A 107 4.92 -6.62 8.00
CA PHE A 107 3.90 -6.11 8.91
C PHE A 107 3.41 -7.15 9.94
N PRO A 108 3.24 -8.44 9.59
CA PRO A 108 2.85 -9.49 10.54
C PRO A 108 3.82 -9.62 11.72
N GLU A 109 5.11 -9.72 11.44
CA GLU A 109 6.19 -9.86 12.41
C GLU A 109 6.30 -8.60 13.28
N TYR A 110 6.10 -7.45 12.64
CA TYR A 110 6.08 -6.16 13.31
C TYR A 110 4.89 -5.99 14.27
N ILE A 111 3.71 -6.48 13.91
CA ILE A 111 2.55 -6.52 14.83
C ILE A 111 2.84 -7.48 15.99
N ARG A 112 3.32 -8.70 15.69
CA ARG A 112 3.60 -9.73 16.69
C ARG A 112 4.59 -9.27 17.76
N ALA A 113 5.58 -8.47 17.36
CA ALA A 113 6.57 -7.91 18.27
C ALA A 113 6.00 -6.90 19.30
N ARG A 114 4.78 -6.40 19.10
CA ARG A 114 4.18 -5.34 19.95
C ARG A 114 2.86 -5.72 20.58
N PHE A 115 2.09 -6.51 19.86
CA PHE A 115 0.81 -7.00 20.30
C PHE A 115 0.85 -8.54 20.28
N PRO A 116 0.21 -9.21 21.25
CA PRO A 116 0.18 -10.66 21.32
C PRO A 116 -0.72 -11.30 20.25
N ILE A 117 -0.82 -10.70 19.06
CA ILE A 117 -1.59 -11.17 17.92
C ILE A 117 -0.77 -12.24 17.19
N PRO A 118 -1.30 -13.47 16.99
CA PRO A 118 -0.60 -14.50 16.23
C PRO A 118 -0.35 -14.10 14.77
N GLU A 119 0.85 -14.36 14.27
CA GLU A 119 1.24 -14.05 12.87
C GLU A 119 0.29 -14.69 11.84
N ARG A 120 -0.21 -15.90 12.11
CA ARG A 120 -1.18 -16.57 11.22
C ARG A 120 -2.39 -15.70 10.87
N TRP A 121 -2.86 -14.87 11.81
CA TRP A 121 -4.03 -14.02 11.60
C TRP A 121 -3.68 -12.78 10.77
N THR A 122 -2.50 -12.21 11.00
CA THR A 122 -2.03 -11.05 10.23
C THR A 122 -1.64 -11.45 8.81
N TYR A 123 -1.00 -12.61 8.60
CA TYR A 123 -0.77 -13.15 7.26
C TYR A 123 -2.08 -13.46 6.53
N GLU A 124 -3.08 -14.03 7.20
CA GLU A 124 -4.38 -14.29 6.59
C GLU A 124 -5.08 -12.98 6.15
N ALA A 125 -5.00 -11.94 6.97
CA ALA A 125 -5.53 -10.62 6.62
C ALA A 125 -4.81 -10.01 5.40
N LEU A 126 -3.47 -10.12 5.35
CA LEU A 126 -2.68 -9.63 4.22
C LEU A 126 -2.93 -10.45 2.96
N ARG A 127 -3.06 -11.77 3.08
CA ARG A 127 -3.40 -12.64 1.95
C ARG A 127 -4.73 -12.25 1.32
N ARG A 128 -5.74 -11.95 2.12
CA ARG A 128 -7.04 -11.41 1.64
C ARG A 128 -6.90 -10.03 1.01
N PHE A 129 -6.05 -9.17 1.58
CA PHE A 129 -5.78 -7.85 1.05
C PHE A 129 -5.17 -7.94 -0.36
N HIS A 130 -4.03 -8.63 -0.47
CA HIS A 130 -3.24 -8.76 -1.69
C HIS A 130 -3.88 -9.66 -2.75
N GLY A 131 -4.61 -10.71 -2.36
CA GLY A 131 -5.25 -11.65 -3.29
C GLY A 131 -6.32 -11.02 -4.19
N ALA A 132 -6.80 -9.82 -3.87
CA ALA A 132 -7.71 -9.06 -4.73
C ALA A 132 -6.99 -8.22 -5.80
N ALA A 133 -5.66 -8.06 -5.70
CA ALA A 133 -4.88 -7.30 -6.66
C ALA A 133 -4.58 -8.15 -7.90
N THR A 134 -4.45 -7.48 -9.06
CA THR A 134 -4.01 -8.12 -10.30
C THR A 134 -2.58 -8.62 -10.17
N VAL A 135 -1.71 -7.83 -9.53
CA VAL A 135 -0.33 -8.20 -9.18
C VAL A 135 0.01 -7.64 -7.80
N THR A 136 0.64 -8.46 -6.98
CA THR A 136 1.28 -8.06 -5.73
C THR A 136 2.79 -8.03 -5.94
N MET A 137 3.35 -6.83 -5.92
CA MET A 137 4.74 -6.58 -6.20
C MET A 137 5.61 -6.86 -4.97
N VAL A 138 6.66 -7.66 -5.17
CA VAL A 138 7.61 -8.07 -4.12
C VAL A 138 9.04 -7.72 -4.55
N SER A 139 9.89 -7.36 -3.58
CA SER A 139 11.20 -6.78 -3.87
C SER A 139 12.31 -7.79 -4.12
N THR A 140 12.18 -9.04 -3.65
CA THR A 140 13.21 -10.08 -3.79
C THR A 140 12.60 -11.45 -4.13
N PRO A 141 13.36 -12.32 -4.84
CA PRO A 141 12.92 -13.70 -5.10
C PRO A 141 12.71 -14.54 -3.83
N SER A 142 13.51 -14.29 -2.79
CA SER A 142 13.38 -14.97 -1.49
C SER A 142 12.04 -14.64 -0.82
N LEU A 143 11.64 -13.37 -0.81
CA LEU A 143 10.35 -12.93 -0.28
C LEU A 143 9.19 -13.46 -1.12
N MET A 144 9.35 -13.49 -2.45
CA MET A 144 8.35 -14.10 -3.34
C MET A 144 8.11 -15.57 -2.99
N THR A 145 9.18 -16.34 -2.81
CA THR A 145 9.11 -17.77 -2.46
C THR A 145 8.47 -17.96 -1.09
N GLU A 146 8.85 -17.14 -0.12
CA GLU A 146 8.27 -17.17 1.23
C GLU A 146 6.76 -16.89 1.21
N LEU A 147 6.32 -15.83 0.53
CA LEU A 147 4.91 -15.47 0.44
C LEU A 147 4.11 -16.50 -0.36
N ALA A 148 4.68 -17.07 -1.43
CA ALA A 148 4.07 -18.18 -2.16
C ALA A 148 3.87 -19.40 -1.26
N GLY A 149 4.87 -19.76 -0.45
CA GLY A 149 4.76 -20.84 0.55
C GLY A 149 3.71 -20.56 1.63
N ARG A 150 3.36 -19.30 1.87
CA ARG A 150 2.28 -18.86 2.78
C ARG A 150 0.93 -18.69 2.07
N GLY A 151 0.81 -19.07 0.79
CA GLY A 151 -0.44 -19.06 0.04
C GLY A 151 -0.82 -17.71 -0.57
N PHE A 152 0.12 -16.76 -0.71
CA PHE A 152 -0.12 -15.56 -1.51
C PHE A 152 -0.10 -15.90 -2.99
N THR A 153 -1.00 -15.28 -3.75
CA THR A 153 -1.17 -15.47 -5.19
C THR A 153 -0.86 -14.18 -5.96
N ASN A 154 -0.72 -14.28 -7.29
CA ASN A 154 -0.50 -13.13 -8.18
C ASN A 154 0.76 -12.32 -7.83
N LEU A 155 1.82 -12.99 -7.37
CA LEU A 155 3.07 -12.33 -7.00
C LEU A 155 3.86 -11.95 -8.26
N GLY A 156 4.42 -10.74 -8.27
CA GLY A 156 5.30 -10.25 -9.34
C GLY A 156 6.55 -9.62 -8.76
N LEU A 157 7.71 -9.90 -9.36
CA LEU A 157 8.96 -9.31 -8.91
C LEU A 157 9.04 -7.85 -9.39
N TRP A 158 9.21 -6.93 -8.44
CA TRP A 158 9.53 -5.54 -8.70
C TRP A 158 10.75 -5.15 -7.88
N THR A 159 11.92 -5.34 -8.48
CA THR A 159 13.16 -4.96 -7.84
C THR A 159 13.25 -3.44 -7.77
N ARG A 160 13.72 -2.93 -6.64
CA ARG A 160 14.19 -1.53 -6.58
C ARG A 160 15.41 -1.49 -7.48
N GLY A 161 15.28 -0.87 -8.66
CA GLY A 161 16.40 -0.71 -9.59
C GLY A 161 17.58 -0.11 -8.83
N VAL A 162 18.67 -0.85 -8.78
CA VAL A 162 19.99 -0.35 -8.39
C VAL A 162 20.67 0.09 -9.67
#